data_AF-A0A918WV31-F1
#
_entry.id   AF-A0A918WV31-F1
#
_cell.length_a   1.000
_cell.length_b   1.000
_cell.length_c   1.000
_cell.angle_alpha   90.00
_cell.angle_beta   90.00
_cell.angle_gamma   90.00
#
_symmetry.space_group_name_H-M   'P 1'
#
loop_
_entity.id
_entity.type
_entity.pdbx_description
1 polymer ?
#
loop_
_entity_poly.entity_id
_entity_poly.type
_entity_poly.pdbx_seq_one_letter_code
_entity_poly.pdbx_strand_id
1 'polypeptide(L)'
;MTDGTTLTCAQLISHAHPVCKNSTSCDMRIDELLVDGSRFAARCRLSSDHRKLGHLDIDFFLFGEVAEDSRVRRVDQLGRTLKTAS
;
A
#
# COMPACT_ATOMS: atom_id res chain seq x y z
N MET A 1 -5.90 -7.91 -0.44
CA MET A 1 -4.58 -7.88 -1.11
C MET A 1 -4.75 -8.43 -2.51
N THR A 2 -4.00 -7.91 -3.45
CA THR A 2 -4.05 -8.28 -4.87
C THR A 2 -2.66 -8.70 -5.34
N ASP A 3 -2.01 -9.57 -4.57
CA ASP A 3 -0.68 -10.06 -4.90
C ASP A 3 -0.71 -10.72 -6.29
N GLY A 4 0.30 -10.42 -7.11
CA GLY A 4 0.35 -10.90 -8.50
C GLY A 4 -0.64 -10.22 -9.46
N THR A 5 -1.37 -9.20 -9.03
CA THR A 5 -2.27 -8.42 -9.91
C THR A 5 -1.60 -7.13 -10.36
N THR A 6 -1.50 -6.93 -11.67
CA THR A 6 -1.05 -5.66 -12.25
C THR A 6 -2.22 -4.68 -12.33
N LEU A 7 -2.07 -3.51 -11.71
CA LEU A 7 -3.04 -2.42 -11.77
C LEU A 7 -2.46 -1.23 -12.52
N THR A 8 -3.24 -0.67 -13.43
CA THR A 8 -2.97 0.62 -14.07
C THR A 8 -3.26 1.78 -13.13
N CYS A 9 -2.70 2.96 -13.40
CA CYS A 9 -3.03 4.18 -12.64
C CYS A 9 -4.54 4.45 -12.62
N ALA A 10 -5.26 4.24 -13.72
CA ALA A 10 -6.70 4.43 -13.78
C ALA A 10 -7.46 3.45 -12.86
N GLN A 11 -7.02 2.20 -12.78
CA GLN A 11 -7.57 1.22 -11.84
C GLN A 11 -7.28 1.59 -10.38
N LEU A 12 -6.08 2.10 -10.08
CA LEU A 12 -5.74 2.58 -8.73
C LEU A 12 -6.60 3.78 -8.32
N ILE A 13 -6.80 4.76 -9.21
CA ILE A 13 -7.69 5.90 -8.96
C ILE A 13 -9.13 5.43 -8.73
N SER A 14 -9.61 4.51 -9.57
CA SER A 14 -10.95 3.94 -9.42
C SER A 14 -11.11 3.17 -8.12
N HIS A 15 -10.04 2.53 -7.63
CA HIS A 15 -10.02 1.82 -6.35
C HIS A 15 -10.02 2.76 -5.13
N ALA A 16 -9.40 3.94 -5.25
CA ALA A 16 -9.26 4.88 -4.14
C ALA A 16 -10.61 5.36 -3.59
N HIS A 17 -11.56 5.73 -4.45
CA HIS A 17 -12.85 6.26 -4.00
C HIS A 17 -13.66 5.26 -3.12
N PRO A 18 -13.86 3.99 -3.53
CA PRO A 18 -14.47 2.97 -2.67
C PRO A 18 -13.76 2.76 -1.34
N VAL A 19 -12.41 2.76 -1.32
CA VAL A 19 -11.63 2.58 -0.10
C VAL A 19 -11.84 3.75 0.85
N CYS A 20 -11.66 4.98 0.39
CA CYS A 20 -11.82 6.18 1.21
C CYS A 20 -13.26 6.35 1.74
N LYS A 21 -14.27 5.92 0.98
CA LYS A 21 -15.67 5.99 1.43
C LYS A 21 -15.95 5.07 2.63
N ASN A 22 -15.28 3.92 2.69
CA ASN A 22 -15.59 2.89 3.68
C ASN A 22 -14.56 2.80 4.82
N SER A 23 -13.37 3.36 4.65
CA SER A 23 -12.41 3.58 5.73
C SER A 23 -12.87 4.73 6.63
N THR A 24 -12.79 4.53 7.94
CA THR A 24 -13.04 5.57 8.95
C THR A 24 -11.75 6.14 9.52
N SER A 25 -10.68 5.35 9.50
CA SER A 25 -9.34 5.74 9.88
C SER A 25 -8.33 4.97 9.02
N CYS A 26 -7.16 5.57 8.81
CA CYS A 26 -6.07 4.97 8.06
C CYS A 26 -4.76 5.58 8.56
N ASP A 27 -3.89 4.75 9.12
CA ASP A 27 -2.53 5.10 9.51
C ASP A 27 -1.57 4.22 8.70
N MET A 28 -0.70 4.86 7.93
CA MET A 28 0.34 4.17 7.17
C MET A 28 1.69 4.64 7.70
N ARG A 29 2.54 3.66 8.03
CA ARG A 29 3.91 3.87 8.50
C ARG A 29 4.88 3.25 7.53
N ILE A 30 5.97 3.96 7.27
CA ILE A 30 7.16 3.41 6.62
C ILE A 30 8.17 3.17 7.73
N ASP A 31 8.41 1.89 8.04
CA ASP A 31 9.31 1.49 9.11
C ASP A 31 10.77 1.52 8.65
N GLU A 32 11.00 1.26 7.35
CA GLU A 32 12.32 1.25 6.74
C GLU A 32 12.22 1.67 5.27
N LEU A 33 13.19 2.44 4.80
CA LEU A 33 13.30 2.90 3.43
C LEU A 33 14.75 2.77 2.96
N LEU A 34 14.95 2.04 1.87
CA LEU A 34 16.21 1.94 1.15
C LEU A 34 16.03 2.57 -0.23
N VAL A 35 17.02 3.37 -0.65
CA VAL A 35 17.03 4.04 -1.95
C VAL A 35 18.35 3.72 -2.65
N ASP A 36 18.25 3.34 -3.91
CA ASP A 36 19.39 3.07 -4.80
C ASP A 36 19.09 3.66 -6.19
N GLY A 37 19.69 4.82 -6.47
CA GLY A 37 19.42 5.58 -7.70
C GLY A 37 17.94 5.91 -7.86
N SER A 38 17.34 5.44 -8.97
CA SER A 38 15.91 5.60 -9.25
C SER A 38 15.03 4.54 -8.60
N ARG A 39 15.59 3.60 -7.82
CA ARG A 39 14.86 2.50 -7.21
C ARG A 39 14.74 2.70 -5.71
N PHE A 40 13.66 2.17 -5.14
CA PHE A 40 13.49 2.12 -3.69
C PHE A 40 12.89 0.80 -3.23
N ALA A 41 13.16 0.45 -1.98
CA ALA A 41 12.45 -0.58 -1.25
C ALA A 41 11.97 0.00 0.09
N ALA A 42 10.72 -0.25 0.45
CA ALA A 42 10.15 0.21 1.70
C ALA A 42 9.47 -0.94 2.44
N ARG A 43 9.69 -1.03 3.75
CA ARG A 43 8.88 -1.87 4.64
C ARG A 43 7.84 -0.98 5.31
N CYS A 44 6.58 -1.35 5.16
CA CYS A 44 5.45 -0.54 5.58
C CYS A 44 4.49 -1.33 6.46
N ARG A 45 3.77 -0.60 7.30
CA ARG A 45 2.58 -1.09 8.01
C ARG A 45 1.41 -0.16 7.75
N LEU A 46 0.24 -0.75 7.54
CA LEU A 46 -1.04 -0.06 7.42
C LEU A 46 -1.96 -0.56 8.53
N SER A 47 -2.48 0.35 9.34
CA SER A 47 -3.56 0.12 10.30
C SER A 47 -4.77 0.91 9.83
N SER A 48 -5.92 0.28 9.65
CA SER A 48 -7.12 0.96 9.18
C SER A 48 -8.37 0.42 9.83
N ASP A 49 -9.30 1.32 10.16
CA ASP A 49 -10.65 0.94 10.55
C ASP A 49 -11.59 1.06 9.36
N HIS A 50 -12.44 0.06 9.18
CA HIS A 50 -13.36 -0.04 8.06
C HIS A 50 -14.79 -0.27 8.56
N ARG A 51 -15.74 0.50 8.04
CA ARG A 51 -17.16 0.49 8.49
C ARG A 51 -17.80 -0.90 8.51
N LYS A 52 -17.41 -1.77 7.57
CA LYS A 52 -17.98 -3.13 7.40
C LYS A 52 -17.03 -4.27 7.74
N LEU A 53 -15.73 -4.02 7.69
CA LEU A 53 -14.73 -5.09 7.80
C LEU A 53 -14.03 -5.08 9.17
N GLY A 54 -14.34 -4.08 10.01
CA GLY A 54 -13.68 -3.90 11.29
C GLY A 54 -12.27 -3.35 11.13
N HIS A 55 -11.42 -3.68 12.09
CA HIS A 55 -10.02 -3.28 12.12
C HIS A 55 -9.18 -4.16 11.18
N LEU A 56 -8.27 -3.55 10.45
CA LEU A 56 -7.40 -4.20 9.49
C LEU A 56 -5.97 -3.70 9.63
N ASP A 57 -5.08 -4.63 9.96
CA ASP A 57 -3.63 -4.43 9.95
C ASP A 57 -2.98 -5.16 8.77
N ILE A 58 -2.06 -4.50 8.09
CA ILE A 58 -1.31 -5.07 6.96
C ILE A 58 0.17 -4.73 7.13
N ASP A 59 1.03 -5.74 7.10
CA ASP A 59 2.47 -5.57 6.88
C ASP A 59 2.74 -5.77 5.39
N PHE A 60 3.47 -4.86 4.74
CA PHE A 60 3.78 -4.99 3.32
C PHE A 60 5.12 -4.36 2.94
N PHE A 61 5.69 -4.88 1.87
CA PHE A 61 6.87 -4.32 1.22
C PHE A 61 6.46 -3.66 -0.10
N LEU A 62 7.07 -2.51 -0.39
CA LEU A 62 6.99 -1.85 -1.69
C LEU A 62 8.36 -1.89 -2.33
N PHE A 63 8.43 -2.31 -3.59
CA PHE A 63 9.62 -2.23 -4.43
C PHE A 63 9.27 -1.35 -5.61
N GLY A 64 9.89 -0.18 -5.71
CA GLY A 64 9.49 0.81 -6.70
C GLY A 64 10.62 1.39 -7.52
N GLU A 65 10.21 2.03 -8.60
CA GLU A 65 11.05 2.82 -9.49
C GLU A 65 10.44 4.20 -9.66
N VAL A 66 11.27 5.23 -9.62
CA VAL A 66 10.93 6.63 -9.78
C VAL A 66 11.40 7.10 -11.16
N ALA A 67 10.55 7.81 -11.89
CA ALA A 67 10.91 8.43 -13.16
C ALA A 67 11.73 9.71 -12.95
N GLU A 68 12.32 10.25 -14.02
CA GLU A 68 13.13 11.48 -13.97
C GLU A 68 12.34 12.69 -13.45
N ASP A 69 11.02 12.71 -13.64
CA ASP A 69 10.12 13.73 -13.10
C ASP A 69 9.79 13.53 -11.60
N SER A 70 10.53 12.65 -10.92
CA SER A 70 10.38 12.29 -9.51
C SER A 70 9.06 11.61 -9.15
N ARG A 71 8.24 11.20 -10.13
CA ARG A 71 7.01 10.45 -9.88
C ARG A 71 7.30 8.96 -9.85
N VAL A 72 6.52 8.23 -9.04
CA VAL A 72 6.57 6.77 -9.03
C VAL A 72 6.14 6.25 -10.40
N ARG A 73 7.05 5.54 -11.09
CA ARG A 73 6.81 4.91 -12.40
C ARG A 73 6.16 3.54 -12.25
N ARG A 74 6.63 2.77 -11.27
CA ARG A 74 6.16 1.41 -11.00
C ARG A 74 6.38 1.06 -9.52
N VAL A 75 5.46 0.29 -8.96
CA VAL A 75 5.62 -0.36 -7.65
C VAL A 75 5.10 -1.77 -7.75
N ASP A 76 5.89 -2.72 -7.26
CA ASP A 76 5.45 -4.06 -6.91
C ASP A 76 5.22 -4.10 -5.38
N GLN A 77 4.06 -4.60 -4.95
CA GLN A 77 3.69 -4.71 -3.54
C GLN A 77 3.57 -6.18 -3.16
N LEU A 78 4.13 -6.54 -2.01
CA LEU A 78 3.97 -7.85 -1.39
C LEU A 78 3.51 -7.65 0.05
N GLY A 79 2.32 -8.13 0.39
CA GLY A 79 1.73 -7.89 1.69
C GLY A 79 1.24 -9.15 2.39
N ARG A 80 0.94 -9.00 3.67
CA ARG A 80 0.09 -9.93 4.42
C ARG A 80 -0.84 -9.16 5.33
N THR A 81 -2.10 -9.58 5.40
CA THR A 81 -3.02 -9.13 6.44
C THR A 81 -2.60 -9.80 7.75
N LEU A 82 -2.39 -8.99 8.78
CA LEU A 82 -2.12 -9.49 10.12
C LEU A 82 -3.45 -9.91 10.76
N LYS A 83 -3.47 -11.09 11.38
CA LYS A 83 -4.60 -11.48 12.22
C LYS A 83 -4.44 -10.78 13.56
N THR A 84 -5.46 -10.03 13.98
CA THR A 84 -5.56 -9.62 15.38
C THR A 84 -5.70 -10.88 16.23
N ALA A 85 -4.85 -11.05 17.25
CA ALA A 85 -4.99 -12.16 18.19
C ALA A 85 -6.38 -12.07 18.86
N SER A 86 -7.16 -13.15 18.78
CA SER A 86 -8.43 -13.30 19.50
C SER A 86 -8.20 -13.49 20.99
#